data_AF-H4F8T5-F1
#
_entry.id   AF-H4F8T5-F1
#
_cell.length_a   1.000
_cell.length_b   1.000
_cell.length_c   1.000
_cell.angle_alpha   90.00
_cell.angle_beta   90.00
_cell.angle_gamma   90.00
#
_symmetry.space_group_name_H-M   'P 1'
#
loop_
_entity.id
_entity.type
_entity.pdbx_description
1 polymer ?
#
loop_
_entity_poly.entity_id
_entity_poly.type
_entity_poly.pdbx_seq_one_letter_code
_entity_poly.pdbx_strand_id
1 'polypeptide(L)'
;MTMHESKVLLNSFWDLSVDVQQAVARFLVGSKLGEIIVAKAHGVTEVEINYFRHGAVYKLIWDDTTGKLLGGTEAVVINDVLSRLTPEARKIVEAGGHSIRNLKIK
;
A
#
# COMPACT_ATOMS: atom_id res chain seq x y z
N MET A 1 -10.58 20.19 17.18
CA MET A 1 -9.16 19.97 16.82
C MET A 1 -9.10 19.71 15.33
N THR A 2 -8.58 20.66 14.56
CA THR A 2 -8.25 20.45 13.14
C THR A 2 -7.05 19.50 13.08
N MET A 3 -7.27 18.26 12.65
CA MET A 3 -6.17 17.34 12.36
C MET A 3 -5.36 17.94 11.20
N HIS A 4 -4.09 18.28 11.43
CA HIS A 4 -3.23 18.72 10.34
C HIS A 4 -2.89 17.53 9.46
N GLU A 5 -3.28 17.62 8.19
CA GLU A 5 -2.81 16.71 7.16
C GLU A 5 -1.31 16.92 6.98
N SER A 6 -0.54 15.83 6.97
CA SER A 6 0.91 15.89 6.80
C SER A 6 1.37 14.85 5.80
N LYS A 7 2.29 15.24 4.90
CA LYS A 7 2.93 14.33 3.96
C LYS A 7 4.44 14.46 4.09
N VAL A 8 5.12 13.35 4.34
CA VAL A 8 6.57 13.30 4.55
C VAL A 8 7.18 12.33 3.54
N LEU A 9 8.22 12.75 2.83
CA LEU A 9 9.07 11.88 2.04
C LEU A 9 10.17 11.31 2.95
N LEU A 10 10.29 10.00 3.01
CA LEU A 10 11.35 9.32 3.75
C LEU A 10 12.53 9.04 2.83
N ASN A 11 13.74 9.18 3.38
CA ASN A 11 14.99 8.94 2.66
C ASN A 11 15.41 7.46 2.71
N SER A 12 14.85 6.70 3.65
CA SER A 12 15.21 5.31 3.89
C SER A 12 14.01 4.47 4.29
N PHE A 13 14.02 3.20 3.88
CA PHE A 13 13.08 2.20 4.37
C PHE A 13 13.19 1.96 5.88
N TRP A 14 14.39 2.15 6.42
CA TRP A 14 14.67 1.99 7.85
C TRP A 14 14.06 3.10 8.72
N ASP A 15 13.58 4.18 8.10
CA ASP A 15 12.86 5.27 8.80
C ASP A 15 11.39 4.90 9.08
N LEU A 16 10.87 3.80 8.52
CA LEU A 16 9.55 3.27 8.83
C LEU A 16 9.54 2.54 10.18
N SER A 17 8.37 2.37 10.80
CA SER A 17 8.24 1.51 11.98
C SER A 17 8.63 0.06 11.64
N VAL A 18 9.16 -0.68 12.61
CA VAL A 18 9.57 -2.09 12.43
C VAL A 18 8.39 -2.94 11.95
N ASP A 19 7.18 -2.66 12.45
CA ASP A 19 5.97 -3.39 12.06
C ASP A 19 5.64 -3.17 10.59
N VAL A 20 5.71 -1.92 10.10
CA VAL A 20 5.53 -1.63 8.67
C VAL A 20 6.62 -2.29 7.85
N GLN A 21 7.89 -2.20 8.28
CA GLN A 21 9.00 -2.82 7.58
C GLN A 21 8.76 -4.32 7.39
N GLN A 22 8.39 -5.03 8.44
CA GLN A 22 8.11 -6.48 8.38
C GLN A 22 6.88 -6.79 7.53
N ALA A 23 5.81 -6.01 7.66
CA ALA A 23 4.56 -6.24 6.94
C ALA A 23 4.74 -6.13 5.42
N VAL A 24 5.54 -5.16 4.96
CA VAL A 24 5.68 -4.85 3.52
C VAL A 24 6.90 -5.51 2.87
N ALA A 25 7.89 -5.97 3.66
CA ALA A 25 9.13 -6.55 3.16
C ALA A 25 8.91 -7.69 2.14
N ARG A 26 7.92 -8.56 2.37
CA ARG A 26 7.64 -9.69 1.48
C ARG A 26 7.30 -9.28 0.04
N PHE A 27 6.71 -8.09 -0.15
CA PHE A 27 6.37 -7.56 -1.47
C PHE A 27 7.58 -6.90 -2.16
N LEU A 28 8.59 -6.53 -1.39
CA LEU A 28 9.75 -5.74 -1.83
C LEU A 28 11.01 -6.59 -2.03
N VAL A 29 10.98 -7.89 -1.76
CA VAL A 29 12.13 -8.79 -1.96
C VAL A 29 12.61 -8.70 -3.41
N GLY A 30 13.92 -8.44 -3.59
CA GLY A 30 14.54 -8.32 -4.91
C GLY A 30 14.12 -7.10 -5.73
N SER A 31 13.38 -6.15 -5.15
CA SER A 31 13.12 -4.85 -5.79
C SER A 31 14.17 -3.82 -5.38
N LYS A 32 14.34 -2.80 -6.22
CA LYS A 32 15.06 -1.58 -5.82
C LYS A 32 14.03 -0.59 -5.28
N LEU A 33 14.21 -0.14 -4.05
CA LEU A 33 13.31 0.85 -3.46
C LEU A 33 13.46 2.21 -4.13
N GLY A 34 12.33 2.88 -4.35
CA GLY A 34 12.22 4.25 -4.81
C GLY A 34 11.72 5.15 -3.67
N GLU A 35 10.80 6.05 -4.01
CA GLU A 35 10.23 6.99 -3.04
C GLU A 35 9.35 6.29 -2.00
N ILE A 36 9.50 6.69 -0.74
CA ILE A 36 8.66 6.26 0.38
C ILE A 36 7.98 7.50 0.95
N ILE A 37 6.65 7.48 0.97
CA ILE A 37 5.83 8.61 1.37
C ILE A 37 4.95 8.17 2.53
N VAL A 38 4.99 8.92 3.63
CA VAL A 38 4.05 8.76 4.75
C VAL A 38 3.09 9.93 4.76
N ALA A 39 1.80 9.64 4.56
CA ALA A 39 0.73 10.62 4.57
C ALA A 39 -0.20 10.37 5.77
N LYS A 40 -0.55 11.44 6.49
CA LYS A 40 -1.54 11.41 7.57
C LYS A 40 -2.71 12.27 7.17
N ALA A 41 -3.89 11.68 7.02
CA ALA A 41 -5.11 12.38 6.68
C ALA A 41 -6.32 11.65 7.28
N HIS A 42 -7.30 12.41 7.78
CA HIS A 42 -8.57 11.87 8.32
C HIS A 42 -8.42 10.72 9.34
N GLY A 43 -7.38 10.74 10.18
CA GLY A 43 -7.11 9.68 11.17
C GLY A 43 -6.43 8.43 10.62
N VAL A 44 -6.08 8.41 9.33
CA VAL A 44 -5.36 7.33 8.66
C VAL A 44 -3.90 7.74 8.46
N THR A 45 -2.97 6.84 8.75
CA THR A 45 -1.55 6.95 8.38
C THR A 45 -1.29 5.99 7.23
N GLU A 46 -1.14 6.53 6.04
CA GLU A 46 -0.84 5.78 4.82
C GLU A 46 0.66 5.82 4.53
N VAL A 47 1.22 4.66 4.20
CA VAL A 47 2.59 4.49 3.73
C VAL A 47 2.54 4.03 2.28
N GLU A 48 2.96 4.91 1.36
CA GLU A 48 3.16 4.58 -0.05
C GLU A 48 4.64 4.28 -0.30
N ILE A 49 4.92 3.12 -0.89
CA ILE A 49 6.27 2.71 -1.29
C ILE A 49 6.27 2.49 -2.80
N ASN A 50 7.03 3.32 -3.51
CA ASN A 50 7.34 3.10 -4.91
C ASN A 50 8.61 2.25 -5.03
N TYR A 51 8.62 1.26 -5.91
CA TYR A 51 9.75 0.35 -6.09
C TYR A 51 9.88 -0.10 -7.54
N PHE A 52 11.10 -0.48 -7.91
CA PHE A 52 11.45 -0.88 -9.27
C PHE A 52 11.71 -2.39 -9.31
N ARG A 53 11.08 -3.08 -10.25
CA ARG A 53 11.31 -4.50 -10.51
C ARG A 53 11.09 -4.79 -11.99
N HIS A 54 11.95 -5.62 -12.59
CA HIS A 54 11.86 -6.03 -14.00
C HIS A 54 11.67 -4.87 -15.01
N GLY A 55 12.32 -3.72 -14.77
CA GLY A 55 12.25 -2.56 -15.66
C GLY A 55 10.96 -1.72 -15.54
N ALA A 56 10.07 -2.04 -14.61
CA ALA A 56 8.85 -1.28 -14.35
C ALA A 56 8.85 -0.66 -12.95
N VAL A 57 8.06 0.40 -12.79
CA VAL A 57 7.78 1.05 -11.49
C VAL A 57 6.48 0.50 -10.95
N TYR A 58 6.52 0.06 -9.70
CA TYR A 58 5.38 -0.42 -8.95
C TYR A 58 5.17 0.40 -7.69
N LYS A 59 3.96 0.31 -7.17
CA LYS A 59 3.51 0.97 -5.95
C LYS A 59 2.92 -0.06 -4.99
N LEU A 60 3.16 0.16 -3.71
CA LEU A 60 2.50 -0.52 -2.59
C LEU A 60 1.94 0.55 -1.65
N ILE A 61 0.72 0.35 -1.18
CA ILE A 61 0.03 1.28 -0.26
C ILE A 61 -0.40 0.49 0.98
N TRP A 62 0.10 0.91 2.14
CA TRP A 62 -0.14 0.29 3.44
C TRP A 62 -0.81 1.30 4.38
N ASP A 63 -1.84 0.85 5.10
CA ASP A 63 -2.46 1.59 6.20
C ASP A 63 -1.81 1.16 7.51
N ASP A 64 -0.97 2.03 8.07
CA ASP A 64 -0.30 1.85 9.36
C ASP A 64 -1.28 1.99 10.54
N THR A 65 -2.39 2.72 10.37
CA THR A 65 -3.42 2.82 11.42
C THR A 65 -4.13 1.49 11.62
N THR A 66 -4.44 0.76 10.54
CA THR A 66 -5.19 -0.50 10.62
C THR A 66 -4.35 -1.76 10.42
N GLY A 67 -3.08 -1.62 10.05
CA GLY A 67 -2.18 -2.74 9.73
C GLY A 67 -2.63 -3.52 8.49
N LYS A 68 -3.17 -2.82 7.48
CA LYS A 68 -3.74 -3.44 6.28
C LYS A 68 -3.09 -2.95 5.01
N LEU A 69 -2.94 -3.88 4.07
CA LEU A 69 -2.58 -3.56 2.69
C LEU A 69 -3.81 -2.92 2.00
N LEU A 70 -3.68 -1.68 1.55
CA LEU A 70 -4.74 -0.96 0.85
C LEU A 70 -4.73 -1.22 -0.65
N GLY A 71 -3.55 -1.42 -1.23
CA GLY A 71 -3.43 -1.51 -2.68
C GLY A 71 -2.00 -1.56 -3.18
N GLY A 72 -1.90 -1.66 -4.51
CA GLY A 72 -0.65 -1.56 -5.23
C GLY A 72 -0.85 -1.81 -6.72
N THR A 73 0.23 -1.70 -7.48
CA THR A 73 0.18 -1.86 -8.94
C THR A 73 0.83 -3.14 -9.44
N GLU A 74 1.58 -3.86 -8.60
CA GLU A 74 2.12 -5.16 -8.97
C GLU A 74 1.09 -6.27 -8.74
N ALA A 75 1.05 -7.26 -9.64
CA ALA A 75 0.10 -8.37 -9.59
C ALA A 75 0.10 -9.11 -8.25
N VAL A 76 1.28 -9.31 -7.63
CA VAL A 76 1.37 -9.98 -6.31
C VAL A 76 0.67 -9.18 -5.21
N VAL A 77 0.77 -7.85 -5.24
CA VAL A 77 0.13 -6.96 -4.26
C VAL A 77 -1.38 -6.92 -4.51
N ILE A 78 -1.79 -6.81 -5.77
CA ILE A 78 -3.20 -6.84 -6.17
C ILE A 78 -3.86 -8.17 -5.76
N ASN A 79 -3.19 -9.30 -6.00
CA ASN A 79 -3.70 -10.62 -5.63
C ASN A 79 -3.82 -10.78 -4.10
N ASP A 80 -2.88 -10.25 -3.32
CA ASP A 80 -2.96 -10.28 -1.85
C ASP A 80 -4.18 -9.50 -1.36
N VAL A 81 -4.40 -8.31 -1.92
CA VAL A 81 -5.58 -7.49 -1.64
C VAL A 81 -6.88 -8.22 -2.01
N LEU A 82 -6.97 -8.77 -3.22
CA LEU A 82 -8.14 -9.51 -3.69
C LEU A 82 -8.46 -10.73 -2.84
N SER A 83 -7.45 -11.40 -2.29
CA SER A 83 -7.63 -12.58 -1.44
C SER A 83 -8.34 -12.28 -0.11
N ARG A 84 -8.34 -11.02 0.31
CA ARG A 84 -8.98 -10.55 1.55
C ARG A 84 -10.42 -10.07 1.35
N LEU A 85 -10.88 -10.00 0.09
CA LEU A 85 -12.24 -9.61 -0.24
C LEU A 85 -13.21 -10.78 -0.05
N THR A 86 -14.46 -10.46 0.27
CA THR A 86 -15.53 -11.46 0.20
C THR A 86 -15.73 -11.90 -1.27
N PRO A 87 -16.28 -13.10 -1.53
CA PRO A 87 -16.56 -13.57 -2.89
C PRO A 87 -17.40 -12.59 -3.70
N GLU A 88 -18.34 -11.89 -3.06
CA GLU A 88 -19.21 -10.89 -3.68
C GLU A 88 -18.41 -9.64 -4.08
N ALA A 89 -17.58 -9.11 -3.18
CA ALA A 89 -16.73 -7.97 -3.46
C ALA A 89 -15.69 -8.27 -4.56
N ARG A 90 -15.16 -9.50 -4.56
CA ARG A 90 -14.21 -9.96 -5.57
C ARG A 90 -14.83 -9.98 -6.97
N LYS A 91 -16.05 -10.50 -7.12
CA LYS A 91 -16.79 -10.49 -8.40
C LYS A 91 -16.99 -9.07 -8.95
N ILE A 92 -17.26 -8.10 -8.08
CA ILE A 92 -17.43 -6.69 -8.48
C ILE A 92 -16.10 -6.12 -9.02
N VAL A 93 -14.99 -6.42 -8.37
CA VAL A 93 -13.67 -5.92 -8.78
C VAL A 93 -13.19 -6.60 -10.07
N GLU A 94 -13.40 -7.91 -10.22
CA GLU A 94 -13.05 -8.66 -11.44
C GLU A 94 -13.88 -8.20 -12.65
N ALA A 95 -15.16 -7.86 -12.46
CA ALA A 95 -16.01 -7.31 -13.50
C ALA A 95 -15.66 -5.85 -13.89
N GLY A 96 -15.00 -5.11 -13.00
CA GLY A 96 -14.75 -3.67 -13.13
C GLY A 96 -13.52 -3.26 -13.95
N GLY A 97 -12.69 -4.21 -14.42
CA GLY A 97 -11.51 -3.89 -15.22
C GLY A 97 -10.39 -3.20 -14.42
N HIS A 98 -9.60 -4.02 -13.73
CA HIS A 98 -8.35 -3.74 -13.00
C HIS A 98 -7.86 -2.29 -12.88
N SER A 99 -8.16 -1.67 -11.74
CA SER A 99 -7.30 -0.72 -11.00
C SER A 99 -7.86 -0.51 -9.59
N ILE A 100 -7.42 -1.31 -8.61
CA ILE A 100 -7.81 -1.10 -7.20
C ILE A 100 -6.96 0.05 -6.66
N ARG A 101 -7.52 1.27 -6.64
CA ARG A 101 -6.86 2.44 -6.08
C ARG A 101 -7.13 2.63 -4.58
N ASN A 102 -8.25 2.11 -4.05
CA ASN A 102 -8.60 2.26 -2.65
C ASN A 102 -9.65 1.21 -2.22
N LEU A 103 -9.47 0.57 -1.07
CA LEU A 103 -10.47 -0.30 -0.45
C LEU A 103 -10.92 0.28 0.88
N LYS A 104 -12.16 0.74 0.93
CA LYS A 104 -12.77 1.22 2.17
C LYS A 104 -13.48 0.06 2.86
N ILE A 105 -12.84 -0.52 3.87
CA ILE A 105 -13.47 -1.52 4.75
C ILE A 105 -14.27 -0.76 5.80
N LYS A 106 -15.58 -1.01 5.87
CA LYS A 106 -16.47 -0.47 6.91
C LYS A 106 -16.25 -1.17 8.24
#